data_AF-A0A3N7D6A3-F1
#
_entry.id   AF-A0A3N7D6A3-F1
#
_cell.length_a   1.000
_cell.length_b   1.000
_cell.length_c   1.000
_cell.angle_alpha   90.00
_cell.angle_beta   90.00
_cell.angle_gamma   90.00
#
_symmetry.space_group_name_H-M   'P 1'
#
loop_
_entity.id
_entity.type
_entity.pdbx_description
1 polymer ?
#
loop_
_entity_poly.entity_id
_entity_poly.type
_entity_poly.pdbx_seq_one_letter_code
_entity_poly.pdbx_strand_id
1 'polypeptide(L)'
;MNSLKLITISVSVILSILLLLFIIHFFTKRFKSKLNNDGRIKVSFGIWYAALFLTGTNIISVVINTVIEVIDNLTKINPANFSLQLVKSVSLIIGVGFIWFFVWVFVTKFLIKVIKLKVDEHQEMEDDNFNYFIIKAVMLIGLIFSLSPLLSELLRTLIPSIELPFYH
;
A
#
# COMPACT_ATOMS: atom_id res chain seq x y z
N MET A 1 19.69 12.84 -17.31
CA MET A 1 19.03 12.59 -16.01
C MET A 1 17.51 12.48 -16.10
N ASN A 2 16.79 13.39 -16.78
CA ASN A 2 15.32 13.34 -16.86
C ASN A 2 14.76 12.02 -17.39
N SER A 3 15.36 11.44 -18.44
CA SER A 3 14.91 10.16 -18.99
C SER A 3 15.08 9.00 -17.98
N LEU A 4 16.18 8.97 -17.22
CA LEU A 4 16.41 7.96 -16.19
C LEU A 4 15.38 8.08 -15.07
N LYS A 5 15.13 9.30 -14.58
CA LYS A 5 14.10 9.58 -13.56
C LYS A 5 12.72 9.09 -14.01
N LEU A 6 12.32 9.41 -15.24
CA LEU A 6 11.05 8.96 -15.81
C LEU A 6 10.96 7.44 -15.90
N ILE A 7 12.02 6.77 -16.36
CA ILE A 7 12.06 5.31 -16.45
C ILE A 7 11.92 4.69 -15.05
N THR A 8 12.71 5.14 -14.07
CA THR A 8 12.66 4.61 -12.70
C THR A 8 11.29 4.80 -12.06
N ILE A 9 10.67 5.96 -12.21
CA ILE A 9 9.32 6.22 -11.68
C ILE A 9 8.30 5.30 -12.35
N SER A 10 8.33 5.20 -13.68
CA SER A 10 7.38 4.37 -14.44
C SER A 10 7.48 2.89 -14.03
N VAL A 11 8.70 2.37 -13.92
CA VAL A 11 8.96 1.00 -13.45
C VAL A 11 8.49 0.82 -12.01
N SER A 12 8.74 1.79 -11.13
CA SER A 12 8.31 1.74 -9.73
C SER A 12 6.78 1.70 -9.60
N VAL A 13 6.06 2.48 -10.41
CA VAL A 13 4.59 2.48 -10.46
C VAL A 13 4.07 1.12 -10.91
N ILE A 14 4.58 0.59 -12.03
CA ILE A 14 4.13 -0.71 -12.56
C ILE A 14 4.39 -1.83 -11.56
N LEU A 15 5.59 -1.89 -10.99
CA LEU A 15 5.95 -2.90 -9.99
C LEU A 15 5.07 -2.79 -8.74
N SER A 16 4.80 -1.57 -8.27
CA SER A 16 3.96 -1.35 -7.10
C SER A 16 2.51 -1.78 -7.36
N ILE A 17 1.96 -1.49 -8.54
CA ILE A 17 0.61 -1.95 -8.91
C ILE A 17 0.55 -3.48 -9.00
N LEU A 18 1.54 -4.12 -9.63
CA LEU A 18 1.60 -5.59 -9.68
C LEU A 18 1.67 -6.22 -8.29
N LEU A 19 2.49 -5.64 -7.42
CA LEU A 19 2.63 -6.12 -6.04
C LEU A 19 1.34 -5.90 -5.23
N LEU A 20 0.65 -4.77 -5.42
CA LEU A 20 -0.66 -4.53 -4.83
C LEU A 20 -1.68 -5.59 -5.30
N LEU A 21 -1.78 -5.85 -6.59
CA LEU A 21 -2.69 -6.87 -7.12
C LEU A 21 -2.37 -8.26 -6.55
N PHE A 22 -1.09 -8.60 -6.43
CA PHE A 22 -0.65 -9.85 -5.81
C PHE A 22 -1.06 -9.93 -4.34
N ILE A 23 -0.89 -8.86 -3.57
CA ILE A 23 -1.30 -8.80 -2.17
C ILE A 23 -2.84 -8.89 -2.02
N ILE A 24 -3.59 -8.18 -2.86
CA ILE A 24 -5.05 -8.26 -2.87
C ILE A 24 -5.49 -9.69 -3.18
N HIS A 25 -4.87 -10.33 -4.17
CA HIS A 25 -5.11 -11.74 -4.47
C HIS A 25 -4.79 -12.62 -3.25
N PHE A 26 -3.66 -12.39 -2.58
CA PHE A 26 -3.28 -13.13 -1.37
C PHE A 26 -4.28 -12.99 -0.21
N PHE A 27 -4.87 -11.80 -0.01
CA PHE A 27 -5.90 -11.60 1.01
C PHE A 27 -7.25 -12.20 0.62
N THR A 28 -7.61 -12.13 -0.66
CA THR A 28 -8.92 -12.53 -1.16
C THR A 28 -9.01 -14.00 -1.57
N LYS A 29 -7.89 -14.70 -1.80
CA LYS A 29 -7.87 -16.13 -2.17
C LYS A 29 -8.48 -17.04 -1.09
N ARG A 30 -8.57 -16.58 0.15
CA ARG A 30 -9.13 -17.35 1.26
C ARG A 30 -10.66 -17.49 1.17
N PHE A 31 -11.34 -16.61 0.43
CA PHE A 31 -12.77 -16.71 0.22
C PHE A 31 -13.06 -17.76 -0.86
N LYS A 32 -13.69 -18.88 -0.45
CA LYS A 32 -14.13 -19.96 -1.35
C LYS A 32 -15.32 -19.51 -2.23
N SER A 33 -16.25 -18.76 -1.65
CA SER A 33 -17.45 -18.26 -2.31
C SER A 33 -17.25 -16.83 -2.80
N LYS A 34 -16.62 -16.66 -3.97
CA LYS A 34 -16.49 -15.35 -4.65
C LYS A 34 -17.69 -15.04 -5.55
N LEU A 35 -18.39 -16.08 -5.97
CA LEU A 35 -19.52 -16.03 -6.87
C LEU A 35 -20.79 -16.42 -6.10
N ASN A 36 -21.90 -15.75 -6.43
CA ASN A 36 -23.25 -16.16 -6.05
C ASN A 36 -23.67 -17.41 -6.84
N ASN A 37 -24.78 -18.02 -6.42
CA ASN A 37 -25.36 -19.20 -7.09
C ASN A 37 -25.63 -18.96 -8.59
N ASP A 38 -25.83 -17.70 -8.99
CA ASP A 38 -26.03 -17.27 -10.38
C ASP A 38 -24.73 -17.01 -11.16
N GLY A 39 -23.57 -17.35 -10.59
CA GLY A 39 -22.25 -17.13 -11.21
C GLY A 39 -21.79 -15.67 -11.24
N ARG A 40 -22.51 -14.74 -10.60
CA ARG A 40 -22.15 -13.32 -10.47
C ARG A 40 -21.22 -13.08 -9.29
N ILE A 41 -20.34 -12.08 -9.38
CA ILE A 41 -19.49 -11.68 -8.24
C ILE A 41 -20.36 -11.17 -7.09
N LYS A 42 -20.07 -11.64 -5.88
CA LYS A 42 -20.74 -11.18 -4.65
C LYS A 42 -20.46 -9.70 -4.38
N VAL A 43 -21.48 -8.98 -3.90
CA VAL A 43 -21.36 -7.56 -3.62
C VAL A 43 -20.38 -7.33 -2.47
N SER A 44 -20.47 -8.13 -1.41
CA SER A 44 -19.51 -8.18 -0.29
C SER A 44 -18.06 -8.30 -0.74
N PHE A 45 -17.77 -9.24 -1.66
CA PHE A 45 -16.44 -9.44 -2.24
C PHE A 45 -15.98 -8.20 -3.01
N GLY A 46 -16.84 -7.65 -3.86
CA GLY A 46 -16.56 -6.45 -4.64
C GLY A 46 -16.20 -5.25 -3.76
N ILE A 47 -16.97 -5.02 -2.69
CA ILE A 47 -16.72 -3.94 -1.73
C ILE A 47 -15.35 -4.12 -1.06
N TRP A 48 -15.04 -5.33 -0.59
CA TRP A 48 -13.77 -5.59 0.06
C TRP A 48 -12.57 -5.46 -0.88
N TYR A 49 -12.70 -5.98 -2.10
CA TYR A 49 -11.68 -5.84 -3.14
C TYR A 49 -11.43 -4.37 -3.48
N ALA A 50 -12.50 -3.60 -3.70
CA ALA A 50 -12.41 -2.17 -3.99
C ALA A 50 -11.76 -1.39 -2.85
N ALA A 51 -12.10 -1.72 -1.60
CA ALA A 51 -11.49 -1.08 -0.43
C ALA A 51 -9.98 -1.32 -0.35
N LEU A 52 -9.53 -2.57 -0.53
CA LEU A 52 -8.11 -2.91 -0.56
C LEU A 52 -7.38 -2.22 -1.73
N PHE A 53 -8.01 -2.14 -2.90
CA PHE A 53 -7.43 -1.48 -4.06
C PHE A 53 -7.29 0.04 -3.87
N LEU A 54 -8.34 0.71 -3.38
CA LEU A 54 -8.32 2.15 -3.13
C LEU A 54 -7.27 2.53 -2.09
N THR A 55 -7.21 1.78 -0.99
CA THR A 55 -6.26 2.03 0.09
C THR A 55 -4.83 1.71 -0.31
N GLY A 56 -4.60 0.62 -1.04
CA GLY A 56 -3.31 0.31 -1.63
C GLY A 56 -2.84 1.39 -2.61
N THR A 57 -3.74 1.91 -3.45
CA THR A 57 -3.41 2.99 -4.40
C THR A 57 -3.02 4.28 -3.68
N ASN A 58 -3.68 4.61 -2.55
CA ASN A 58 -3.26 5.75 -1.72
C ASN A 58 -1.82 5.56 -1.21
N ILE A 59 -1.50 4.39 -0.66
CA ILE A 59 -0.14 4.08 -0.20
C ILE A 59 0.88 4.18 -1.34
N ILE A 60 0.56 3.65 -2.52
CA ILE A 60 1.42 3.78 -3.71
C ILE A 60 1.66 5.26 -4.03
N SER A 61 0.65 6.12 -3.94
CA SER A 61 0.84 7.55 -4.19
C SER A 61 1.87 8.17 -3.24
N VAL A 62 1.80 7.88 -1.94
CA VAL A 62 2.78 8.36 -0.94
C VAL A 62 4.18 7.81 -1.22
N VAL A 63 4.26 6.51 -1.52
CA VAL A 63 5.52 5.83 -1.87
C VAL A 63 6.17 6.46 -3.09
N ILE A 64 5.41 6.70 -4.17
CA ILE A 64 5.93 7.27 -5.41
C ILE A 64 6.39 8.72 -5.21
N ASN A 65 5.66 9.52 -4.43
CA ASN A 65 6.11 10.87 -4.07
C ASN A 65 7.46 10.83 -3.35
N THR A 66 7.64 9.90 -2.41
CA THR A 66 8.93 9.74 -1.71
C THR A 66 10.03 9.23 -2.66
N VAL A 67 9.72 8.31 -3.58
CA VAL A 67 10.68 7.83 -4.59
C VAL A 67 11.16 8.98 -5.49
N ILE A 68 10.29 9.92 -5.85
CA ILE A 68 10.67 11.12 -6.61
C ILE A 68 11.69 11.95 -5.81
N GLU A 69 11.43 12.20 -4.52
CA GLU A 69 12.35 12.92 -3.63
C GLU A 69 13.72 12.23 -3.53
N VAL A 70 13.73 10.89 -3.45
CA VAL A 70 14.96 10.08 -3.40
C VAL A 70 15.77 10.18 -4.68
N ILE A 71 15.13 10.09 -5.84
CA ILE A 71 15.82 10.24 -7.12
C ILE A 71 16.45 11.62 -7.20
N ASP A 72 15.74 12.67 -6.79
CA ASP A 72 16.25 14.04 -6.82
C ASP A 72 17.43 14.24 -5.87
N ASN A 73 17.38 13.66 -4.67
CA ASN A 73 18.49 13.75 -3.72
C ASN A 73 19.72 12.95 -4.18
N LEU A 74 19.55 11.71 -4.63
CA LEU A 74 20.67 10.92 -5.15
C LEU A 74 21.32 11.57 -6.38
N THR A 75 20.52 12.22 -7.21
CA THR A 75 21.01 12.96 -8.38
C THR A 75 21.89 14.14 -7.98
N LYS A 76 21.56 14.81 -6.86
CA LYS A 76 22.36 15.92 -6.32
C LYS A 76 23.63 15.45 -5.62
N ILE A 77 23.56 14.35 -4.87
CA ILE A 77 24.73 13.77 -4.17
C ILE A 77 25.71 13.15 -5.18
N ASN A 78 25.20 12.60 -6.29
CA ASN A 78 25.96 11.91 -7.33
C ASN A 78 26.99 10.89 -6.79
N PRO A 79 26.55 9.89 -6.01
CA PRO A 79 27.43 8.88 -5.43
C PRO A 79 28.08 8.00 -6.52
N ALA A 80 29.29 7.51 -6.25
CA ALA A 80 30.04 6.64 -7.18
C ALA A 80 29.25 5.40 -7.63
N ASN A 81 28.38 4.85 -6.77
CA ASN A 81 27.52 3.70 -7.04
C ASN A 81 26.04 4.09 -7.19
N PHE A 82 25.75 5.12 -8.00
CA PHE A 82 24.41 5.70 -8.18
C PHE A 82 23.31 4.65 -8.41
N SER A 83 23.46 3.76 -9.39
CA SER A 83 22.43 2.78 -9.75
C SER A 83 22.10 1.83 -8.60
N LEU A 84 23.12 1.38 -7.86
CA LEU A 84 22.91 0.47 -6.72
C LEU A 84 22.20 1.18 -5.57
N GLN A 85 22.61 2.41 -5.25
CA GLN A 85 21.97 3.19 -4.18
C GLN A 85 20.52 3.55 -4.53
N LEU A 86 20.25 3.82 -5.81
CA LEU A 86 18.91 4.06 -6.31
C LEU A 86 18.01 2.83 -6.11
N VAL A 87 18.45 1.66 -6.59
CA VAL A 87 17.67 0.41 -6.44
C VAL A 87 17.46 0.08 -4.97
N LYS A 88 18.49 0.21 -4.12
CA LYS A 88 18.39 -0.04 -2.69
C LYS A 88 17.36 0.88 -2.02
N SER A 89 17.42 2.18 -2.28
CA SER A 89 16.52 3.16 -1.65
C SER A 89 15.08 2.99 -2.11
N VAL A 90 14.87 2.82 -3.42
CA VAL A 90 13.54 2.61 -4.01
C VAL A 90 12.90 1.32 -3.50
N SER A 91 13.64 0.20 -3.50
CA SER A 91 13.12 -1.09 -3.02
C SER A 91 12.76 -1.04 -1.53
N LEU A 92 13.57 -0.35 -0.72
CA LEU A 92 13.30 -0.17 0.70
C LEU A 92 12.02 0.65 0.94
N ILE A 93 11.85 1.77 0.25
CA ILE A 93 10.66 2.63 0.39
C ILE A 93 9.39 1.90 -0.04
N ILE A 94 9.43 1.21 -1.18
CA ILE A 94 8.31 0.38 -1.65
C ILE A 94 7.99 -0.71 -0.61
N GLY A 95 9.01 -1.42 -0.12
CA GLY A 95 8.85 -2.49 0.87
C GLY A 95 8.19 -1.98 2.16
N VAL A 96 8.65 -0.86 2.71
CA VAL A 96 8.07 -0.25 3.91
C VAL A 96 6.62 0.19 3.67
N GLY A 97 6.33 0.78 2.51
CA GLY A 97 4.95 1.14 2.14
C GLY A 97 4.00 -0.07 2.12
N PHE A 98 4.45 -1.22 1.62
CA PHE A 98 3.61 -2.42 1.64
C PHE A 98 3.55 -3.09 3.02
N ILE A 99 4.60 -3.06 3.82
CA ILE A 99 4.55 -3.48 5.24
C ILE A 99 3.50 -2.65 5.98
N TRP A 100 3.47 -1.34 5.75
CA TRP A 100 2.46 -0.43 6.30
C TRP A 100 1.04 -0.87 5.92
N PHE A 101 0.81 -1.18 4.64
CA PHE A 101 -0.47 -1.72 4.19
C PHE A 101 -0.88 -3.00 4.93
N PHE A 102 0.04 -3.96 5.05
CA PHE A 102 -0.21 -5.21 5.79
C PHE A 102 -0.60 -4.94 7.25
N VAL A 103 0.15 -4.08 7.95
CA VAL A 103 -0.10 -3.73 9.35
C VAL A 103 -1.53 -3.21 9.50
N TRP A 104 -1.97 -2.27 8.66
CA TRP A 104 -3.30 -1.67 8.80
C TRP A 104 -4.44 -2.63 8.43
N VAL A 105 -4.23 -3.54 7.47
CA VAL A 105 -5.18 -4.63 7.22
C VAL A 105 -5.33 -5.53 8.47
N PHE A 106 -4.23 -5.86 9.16
CA PHE A 106 -4.28 -6.65 10.39
C PHE A 106 -4.91 -5.89 11.55
N VAL A 107 -4.57 -4.61 11.73
CA VAL A 107 -5.18 -3.75 12.75
C VAL A 107 -6.69 -3.64 12.52
N THR A 108 -7.14 -3.49 11.27
CA THR A 108 -8.58 -3.44 10.95
C THR A 108 -9.28 -4.74 11.34
N LYS A 109 -8.67 -5.90 11.07
CA LYS A 109 -9.18 -7.20 11.53
C LYS A 109 -9.26 -7.28 13.06
N PHE A 110 -8.29 -6.72 13.76
CA PHE A 110 -8.29 -6.66 15.22
C PHE A 110 -9.41 -5.75 15.76
N LEU A 111 -9.56 -4.54 15.21
CA LEU A 111 -10.57 -3.58 15.63
C LEU A 111 -12.00 -4.11 15.46
N ILE A 112 -12.28 -4.80 14.35
CA ILE A 112 -13.59 -5.44 14.13
C ILE A 112 -13.89 -6.48 15.20
N LYS A 113 -12.90 -7.29 15.60
CA LYS A 113 -13.07 -8.27 16.68
C LYS A 113 -13.35 -7.59 18.03
N VAL A 114 -12.72 -6.45 18.31
CA VAL A 114 -12.91 -5.68 19.56
C VAL A 114 -14.31 -5.09 19.65
N ILE A 115 -14.91 -4.68 18.53
CA ILE A 115 -16.27 -4.10 18.47
C ILE A 115 -17.36 -5.19 18.67
N LYS A 116 -17.00 -6.40 19.12
CA LYS A 116 -17.89 -7.55 19.39
C LYS A 116 -18.71 -8.02 18.20
N LEU A 117 -18.29 -7.73 16.96
CA LEU A 117 -18.64 -8.59 15.84
C LEU A 117 -17.81 -9.89 15.96
N LYS A 118 -18.22 -10.79 16.85
CA LYS A 118 -17.72 -12.17 16.91
C LYS A 118 -18.26 -12.92 15.68
N VAL A 119 -17.65 -12.60 14.57
CA VAL A 119 -18.21 -12.92 13.27
C VAL A 119 -17.12 -13.61 12.46
N ASP A 120 -17.42 -14.80 11.98
CA ASP A 120 -16.54 -15.50 11.06
C ASP A 120 -16.59 -14.76 9.71
N GLU A 121 -15.47 -14.17 9.32
CA GLU A 121 -15.34 -13.42 8.06
C GLU A 121 -15.67 -14.30 6.84
N HIS A 122 -15.49 -15.61 6.93
CA HIS A 122 -15.88 -16.55 5.88
C HIS A 122 -17.39 -16.67 5.78
N GLN A 123 -18.08 -16.78 6.92
CA GLN A 123 -19.53 -16.90 6.97
C GLN A 123 -20.20 -15.62 6.45
N GLU A 124 -19.72 -14.42 6.83
CA GLU A 124 -20.28 -13.16 6.30
C GLU A 124 -20.11 -13.01 4.79
N MET A 125 -19.02 -13.56 4.23
CA MET A 125 -18.81 -13.58 2.79
C MET A 125 -19.73 -14.62 2.12
N GLU A 126 -19.98 -15.75 2.77
CA GLU A 126 -20.94 -16.77 2.31
C GLU A 126 -22.38 -16.24 2.30
N ASP A 127 -22.76 -15.47 3.32
CA ASP A 127 -24.08 -14.85 3.47
C ASP A 127 -24.24 -13.54 2.66
N ASP A 128 -23.21 -13.13 1.92
CA ASP A 128 -23.13 -11.87 1.14
C ASP A 128 -23.51 -10.62 1.97
N ASN A 129 -23.11 -10.59 3.25
CA ASN A 129 -23.41 -9.47 4.14
C ASN A 129 -22.57 -8.24 3.78
N PHE A 130 -23.07 -7.48 2.82
CA PHE A 130 -22.41 -6.29 2.32
C PHE A 130 -22.24 -5.22 3.40
N ASN A 131 -23.15 -5.12 4.39
CA ASN A 131 -23.06 -4.13 5.47
C ASN A 131 -21.80 -4.34 6.32
N TYR A 132 -21.51 -5.59 6.66
CA TYR A 132 -20.28 -5.95 7.37
C TYR A 132 -19.04 -5.49 6.59
N PHE A 133 -18.99 -5.76 5.29
CA PHE A 133 -17.87 -5.38 4.44
C PHE A 133 -17.78 -3.87 4.17
N ILE A 134 -18.89 -3.12 4.18
CA ILE A 134 -18.88 -1.65 4.12
C ILE A 134 -18.22 -1.08 5.38
N ILE A 135 -18.65 -1.51 6.57
CA ILE A 135 -18.08 -1.03 7.84
C ILE A 135 -16.58 -1.31 7.87
N LYS A 136 -16.19 -2.53 7.48
CA LYS A 136 -14.81 -2.95 7.38
C LYS A 136 -13.99 -2.14 6.37
N ALA A 137 -14.57 -1.88 5.19
CA ALA A 137 -13.96 -1.07 4.14
C ALA A 137 -13.73 0.36 4.60
N VAL A 138 -14.75 1.00 5.16
CA VAL A 138 -14.69 2.38 5.69
C VAL A 138 -13.65 2.48 6.79
N MET A 139 -13.57 1.49 7.68
CA MET A 139 -12.55 1.46 8.74
C MET A 139 -11.12 1.41 8.16
N LEU A 140 -10.86 0.50 7.21
CA LEU A 140 -9.54 0.39 6.59
C LEU A 140 -9.17 1.69 5.83
N ILE A 141 -10.12 2.22 5.05
CA ILE A 141 -9.94 3.46 4.29
C ILE A 141 -9.65 4.61 5.25
N GLY A 142 -10.48 4.79 6.28
CA GLY A 142 -10.31 5.85 7.28
C GLY A 142 -8.96 5.78 7.99
N LEU A 143 -8.52 4.59 8.40
CA LEU A 143 -7.22 4.40 9.03
C LEU A 143 -6.06 4.76 8.10
N ILE A 144 -6.06 4.26 6.87
CA ILE A 144 -4.96 4.50 5.92
C ILE A 144 -4.91 5.98 5.50
N PHE A 145 -6.06 6.61 5.25
CA PHE A 145 -6.10 8.03 4.90
C PHE A 145 -5.66 8.92 6.06
N SER A 146 -6.16 8.68 7.28
CA SER A 146 -5.81 9.50 8.45
C SER A 146 -4.34 9.39 8.84
N LEU A 147 -3.70 8.25 8.59
CA LEU A 147 -2.30 7.99 8.95
C LEU A 147 -1.33 8.09 7.77
N SER A 148 -1.81 8.49 6.59
CA SER A 148 -0.99 8.76 5.41
C SER A 148 0.11 9.80 5.67
N PRO A 149 -0.12 10.91 6.41
CA PRO A 149 0.96 11.84 6.78
C PRO A 149 2.07 11.18 7.60
N LEU A 150 1.70 10.28 8.51
CA LEU A 150 2.67 9.56 9.35
C LEU A 150 3.49 8.56 8.53
N LEU A 151 2.87 7.90 7.55
CA LEU A 151 3.60 7.10 6.57
C LEU A 151 4.59 7.96 5.79
N SER A 152 4.17 9.13 5.30
CA SER A 152 5.05 10.04 4.56
C SER A 152 6.28 10.44 5.38
N GLU A 153 6.09 10.79 6.65
CA GLU A 153 7.21 11.17 7.53
C GLU A 153 8.15 9.99 7.78
N LEU A 154 7.60 8.80 8.04
CA LEU A 154 8.38 7.58 8.22
C LEU A 154 9.21 7.26 6.97
N LEU A 155 8.62 7.34 5.78
CA LEU A 155 9.34 7.09 4.52
C LEU A 155 10.43 8.16 4.27
N ARG A 156 10.19 9.41 4.67
CA ARG A 156 11.18 10.50 4.54
C ARG A 156 12.43 10.30 5.38
N THR A 157 12.32 9.61 6.52
CA THR A 157 13.52 9.24 7.32
C THR A 157 14.46 8.29 6.58
N LEU A 158 14.01 7.65 5.50
CA LEU A 158 14.76 6.68 4.71
C LEU A 158 15.41 7.32 3.48
N ILE A 159 15.20 8.63 3.27
CA ILE A 159 15.78 9.38 2.15
C ILE A 159 17.27 9.63 2.44
N PRO A 160 18.16 9.39 1.46
CA PRO A 160 19.57 9.72 1.63
C PRO A 160 19.76 11.23 1.87
N SER A 161 20.48 11.57 2.94
CA SER A 161 20.75 12.95 3.33
C SER A 161 21.77 13.60 2.40
N ILE A 162 21.46 14.82 1.96
CA ILE A 162 22.45 15.71 1.37
C ILE A 162 23.20 16.33 2.55
N GLU A 163 24.46 15.96 2.74
CA GLU A 163 25.34 16.71 3.64
C GLU A 163 25.53 18.10 3.02
N LEU A 164 24.84 19.10 3.56
CA LEU A 164 25.17 20.48 3.25
C LEU A 164 26.58 20.70 3.81
N PRO A 165 27.55 21.16 3.00
CA PRO A 165 28.82 21.58 3.55
C PRO A 165 28.52 22.76 4.47
N PHE A 166 28.50 22.50 5.78
CA PHE A 166 28.57 23.57 6.76
C PHE A 166 29.91 24.26 6.49
N TYR A 167 29.85 25.52 6.07
CA TYR A 167 31.01 26.40 6.08
C TYR A 167 31.55 26.40 7.52
N HIS A 168 32.67 25.72 7.73
CA HIS A 168 33.55 25.89 8.88
C HIS A 168 34.82 26.59 8.40
#